data_AF-A0A258FWD3-F1
#
_entry.id   AF-A0A258FWD3-F1
#
_cell.length_a   1.000
_cell.length_b   1.000
_cell.length_c   1.000
_cell.angle_alpha   90.00
_cell.angle_beta   90.00
_cell.angle_gamma   90.00
#
_symmetry.space_group_name_H-M   'P 1'
#
loop_
_entity.id
_entity.type
_entity.pdbx_description
1 polymer ?
#
loop_
_entity_poly.entity_id
_entity_poly.type
_entity_poly.pdbx_seq_one_letter_code
_entity_poly.pdbx_strand_id
1 'polypeptide(L)'
;MTERERLRDFARAMRKEPTPTERILWRLLRAKRLADLKFRRQVPLGPYIADFASFHYRLVIELDGSHHDPEGYDGRRDCWLREQGFRVLRFPNQDVLESPDSVTDAILRTLGMTRG
;
A
#
# COMPACT_ATOMS: atom_id res chain seq x y z
N MET A 1 -17.98 -14.18 14.64
CA MET A 1 -16.81 -13.54 14.02
C MET A 1 -17.24 -12.21 13.45
N THR A 2 -16.67 -11.13 13.96
CA THR A 2 -16.94 -9.75 13.53
C THR A 2 -16.33 -9.46 12.17
N GLU A 3 -16.85 -8.45 11.47
CA GLU A 3 -16.31 -7.90 10.22
C GLU A 3 -14.79 -7.67 10.31
N ARG A 4 -14.36 -7.08 11.43
CA ARG A 4 -12.96 -6.74 11.71
C ARG A 4 -12.08 -7.99 11.85
N GLU A 5 -12.60 -9.06 12.44
CA GLU A 5 -11.85 -10.33 12.55
C GLU A 5 -11.67 -10.97 11.17
N ARG A 6 -12.73 -10.98 10.35
CA ARG A 6 -12.65 -11.48 8.96
C ARG A 6 -11.63 -10.73 8.14
N LEU A 7 -11.64 -9.39 8.18
CA LEU A 7 -10.65 -8.56 7.47
C LEU A 7 -9.22 -8.82 7.95
N ARG A 8 -9.01 -9.04 9.25
CA ARG A 8 -7.69 -9.34 9.80
C ARG A 8 -7.18 -10.70 9.33
N ASP A 9 -8.05 -11.69 9.26
CA ASP A 9 -7.68 -13.04 8.79
C ASP A 9 -7.46 -13.06 7.28
N PHE A 10 -8.27 -12.34 6.52
CA PHE A 10 -8.05 -12.14 5.09
C PHE A 10 -6.71 -11.43 4.83
N ALA A 11 -6.41 -10.36 5.55
CA ALA A 11 -5.10 -9.69 5.49
C ALA A 11 -3.94 -10.62 5.89
N ARG A 12 -4.15 -11.58 6.80
CA ARG A 12 -3.14 -12.60 7.13
C ARG A 12 -2.93 -13.58 5.98
N ALA A 13 -4.00 -14.00 5.31
CA ALA A 13 -3.92 -14.87 4.14
C ALA A 13 -3.18 -14.19 2.98
N MET A 14 -3.55 -12.95 2.62
CA MET A 14 -2.85 -12.16 1.59
C MET A 14 -1.36 -11.96 1.92
N ARG A 15 -1.01 -11.89 3.21
CA ARG A 15 0.40 -11.81 3.58
C ARG A 15 1.18 -13.10 3.27
N LYS A 16 0.54 -14.26 3.23
CA LYS A 16 1.21 -15.52 2.91
C LYS A 16 1.42 -15.67 1.40
N GLU A 17 0.48 -15.16 0.61
CA GLU A 17 0.44 -15.34 -0.85
C GLU A 17 0.33 -13.99 -1.57
N PRO A 18 1.36 -13.12 -1.49
CA PRO A 18 1.34 -11.84 -2.17
C PRO A 18 1.48 -12.03 -3.69
N THR A 19 0.87 -11.14 -4.46
CA THR A 19 1.08 -11.05 -5.92
C THR A 19 2.56 -10.80 -6.25
N PRO A 20 3.01 -11.11 -7.49
CA PRO A 20 4.39 -10.81 -7.91
C PRO A 20 4.76 -9.33 -7.71
N THR A 21 3.84 -8.43 -8.06
CA THR A 21 3.99 -6.97 -7.91
C THR A 21 4.17 -6.55 -6.45
N GLU A 22 3.29 -7.00 -5.56
CA GLU A 22 3.41 -6.75 -4.12
C GLU A 22 4.72 -7.28 -3.55
N ARG A 23 5.16 -8.46 -4.02
CA ARG A 23 6.41 -9.09 -3.57
C ARG A 23 7.64 -8.26 -3.93
N ILE A 24 7.66 -7.69 -5.13
CA ILE A 24 8.74 -6.81 -5.61
C ILE A 24 8.76 -5.54 -4.75
N LEU A 25 7.63 -4.83 -4.65
CA LEU A 25 7.60 -3.59 -3.87
C LEU A 25 7.90 -3.83 -2.38
N TRP A 26 7.37 -4.91 -1.80
CA TRP A 26 7.66 -5.25 -0.41
C TRP A 26 9.16 -5.49 -0.16
N ARG A 27 9.90 -6.06 -1.11
CA ARG A 27 11.35 -6.27 -0.98
C ARG A 27 12.11 -4.95 -0.82
N LEU A 28 11.63 -3.89 -1.46
CA LEU A 28 12.20 -2.54 -1.45
C LEU A 28 11.79 -1.77 -0.18
N LEU A 29 10.56 -1.97 0.30
CA LEU A 29 10.02 -1.25 1.45
C LEU A 29 10.32 -1.90 2.82
N ARG A 30 10.43 -3.23 2.88
CA ARG A 30 10.59 -3.95 4.14
C ARG A 30 11.86 -3.58 4.88
N ALA A 31 11.87 -3.81 6.19
CA ALA A 31 13.03 -3.60 7.05
C ALA A 31 13.64 -2.19 6.89
N LYS A 32 12.77 -1.20 6.59
CA LYS A 32 13.13 0.21 6.44
C LYS A 32 14.20 0.48 5.38
N ARG A 33 14.26 -0.35 4.34
CA ARG A 33 15.29 -0.25 3.28
C ARG A 33 15.16 1.00 2.43
N LEU A 34 13.97 1.58 2.34
CA LEU A 34 13.75 2.86 1.67
C LEU A 34 13.84 3.99 2.70
N ALA A 35 14.97 4.70 2.77
CA ALA A 35 15.16 5.91 3.59
C ALA A 35 14.67 5.82 5.06
N ASP A 36 14.94 4.70 5.73
CA ASP A 36 14.44 4.37 7.08
C ASP A 36 12.90 4.37 7.24
N LEU A 37 12.15 4.39 6.13
CA LEU A 37 10.69 4.45 6.14
C LEU A 37 10.07 3.14 6.62
N LYS A 38 9.21 3.23 7.63
CA LYS A 38 8.53 2.06 8.20
C LYS A 38 7.20 1.76 7.50
N PHE A 39 7.22 0.81 6.59
CA PHE A 39 6.01 0.27 5.96
C PHE A 39 5.53 -1.04 6.58
N ARG A 40 4.21 -1.23 6.56
CA ARG A 40 3.53 -2.51 6.75
C ARG A 40 2.76 -2.85 5.49
N ARG A 41 2.53 -4.14 5.23
CA ARG A 41 1.77 -4.63 4.08
C ARG A 41 0.44 -5.27 4.48
N GLN A 42 -0.53 -5.21 3.57
CA GLN A 42 -1.88 -5.74 3.71
C GLN A 42 -2.50 -5.31 5.04
N VAL A 43 -2.71 -4.01 5.23
CA VAL A 43 -3.05 -3.37 6.50
C VAL A 43 -4.55 -3.10 6.57
N PRO A 44 -5.30 -3.76 7.48
CA PRO A 44 -6.68 -3.39 7.75
C PRO A 44 -6.76 -1.95 8.28
N LEU A 45 -7.48 -1.10 7.56
CA LEU A 45 -7.79 0.29 7.89
C LEU A 45 -9.31 0.46 7.83
N GLY A 46 -9.96 0.40 8.99
CA GLY A 46 -11.42 0.47 9.06
C GLY A 46 -12.07 -0.67 8.27
N PRO A 47 -12.93 -0.38 7.28
CA PRO A 47 -13.56 -1.39 6.42
C PRO A 47 -12.66 -1.86 5.25
N TYR A 48 -11.48 -1.26 5.07
CA TYR A 48 -10.62 -1.52 3.92
C TYR A 48 -9.34 -2.25 4.32
N ILE A 49 -8.64 -2.82 3.33
CA ILE A 49 -7.27 -3.30 3.47
C ILE A 49 -6.41 -2.60 2.44
N ALA A 50 -5.38 -1.89 2.92
CA ALA A 50 -4.40 -1.23 2.06
C ALA A 50 -3.22 -2.16 1.77
N ASP A 51 -2.72 -2.19 0.54
CA ASP A 51 -1.57 -3.02 0.16
C ASP A 51 -0.34 -2.68 0.98
N PHE A 52 -0.04 -1.39 1.14
CA PHE A 52 0.99 -0.90 2.05
C PHE A 52 0.57 0.36 2.79
N ALA A 53 1.00 0.48 4.04
CA ALA A 53 0.80 1.69 4.82
C ALA A 53 2.01 2.02 5.70
N SER A 54 2.31 3.31 5.76
CA SER A 54 3.20 3.94 6.73
C SER A 54 2.39 4.83 7.66
N PHE A 55 2.26 4.41 8.91
CA PHE A 55 1.50 5.14 9.92
C PHE A 55 2.20 6.42 10.38
N HIS A 56 3.54 6.42 10.40
CA HIS A 56 4.33 7.59 10.79
C HIS A 56 4.17 8.72 9.78
N TYR A 57 4.26 8.39 8.49
CA TYR A 57 4.16 9.37 7.41
C TYR A 57 2.74 9.56 6.87
N ARG A 58 1.76 8.87 7.48
CA ARG A 58 0.36 8.84 7.04
C ARG A 58 0.24 8.64 5.52
N LEU A 59 0.91 7.60 5.01
CA LEU A 59 0.94 7.28 3.60
C LEU A 59 0.41 5.86 3.36
N VAL A 60 -0.52 5.73 2.44
CA VAL A 60 -1.02 4.47 1.88
C VAL A 60 -0.52 4.34 0.44
N ILE A 61 -0.10 3.14 0.08
CA ILE A 61 0.24 2.78 -1.30
C ILE A 61 -0.65 1.61 -1.70
N GLU A 62 -1.34 1.75 -2.82
CA GLU A 62 -2.15 0.71 -3.45
C GLU A 62 -1.53 0.33 -4.80
N LEU A 63 -1.56 -0.95 -5.12
CA LEU A 63 -1.14 -1.48 -6.40
C LEU A 63 -2.37 -1.78 -7.23
N ASP A 64 -2.41 -1.23 -8.46
CA ASP A 64 -3.52 -1.48 -9.36
C ASP A 64 -3.36 -2.88 -9.98
N GLY A 65 -3.96 -3.85 -9.29
CA GLY A 65 -4.27 -5.16 -9.84
C GLY A 65 -5.65 -5.14 -10.48
N SER A 66 -5.76 -5.74 -11.66
CA SER A 66 -7.01 -5.98 -12.41
C SER A 66 -8.11 -6.74 -11.66
N HIS A 67 -7.86 -7.13 -10.40
CA HIS A 67 -8.77 -7.85 -9.51
C HIS A 67 -9.16 -7.05 -8.26
N HIS A 68 -8.61 -5.85 -8.07
CA HIS A 68 -9.09 -4.94 -7.02
C HIS A 68 -10.37 -4.29 -7.51
N ASP A 69 -11.47 -5.01 -7.32
CA ASP A 69 -12.81 -4.49 -7.11
C ASP A 69 -13.16 -3.25 -7.96
N PRO A 70 -13.80 -3.41 -9.14
CA PRO A 70 -14.22 -2.27 -9.95
C PRO A 70 -15.14 -1.29 -9.18
N GLU A 71 -15.76 -1.72 -8.08
CA GLU A 71 -16.53 -0.88 -7.15
C GLU A 71 -15.67 -0.27 -6.00
N GLY A 72 -14.48 -0.82 -5.74
CA GLY A 72 -13.57 -0.45 -4.63
C GLY A 72 -12.63 0.73 -4.93
N TYR A 73 -12.64 1.22 -6.16
CA TYR A 73 -12.06 2.52 -6.56
C TYR A 73 -13.03 3.69 -6.39
N ASP A 74 -14.17 3.49 -5.73
CA ASP A 74 -15.10 4.55 -5.40
C ASP A 74 -14.39 5.65 -4.57
N GLY A 75 -14.66 6.91 -4.92
CA GLY A 75 -14.20 8.09 -4.18
C GLY A 75 -14.51 8.02 -2.68
N ARG A 76 -15.44 7.17 -2.25
CA ARG A 76 -15.67 6.82 -0.83
C ARG A 76 -14.45 6.26 -0.10
N ARG A 77 -13.73 5.28 -0.67
CA ARG A 77 -12.53 4.70 -0.02
C ARG A 77 -11.46 5.76 0.14
N ASP A 78 -11.23 6.50 -0.94
CA ASP A 78 -10.26 7.57 -1.04
C ASP A 78 -10.57 8.72 -0.07
N CYS A 79 -11.83 9.14 -0.01
CA CYS A 79 -12.32 10.13 0.93
C CYS A 79 -12.13 9.66 2.37
N TRP A 80 -12.57 8.45 2.71
CA TRP A 80 -12.41 7.89 4.04
C TRP A 80 -10.94 7.82 4.48
N LEU A 81 -10.03 7.36 3.62
CA LEU A 81 -8.59 7.32 3.93
C LEU A 81 -8.03 8.72 4.18
N ARG A 82 -8.43 9.72 3.38
CA ARG A 82 -8.05 11.12 3.57
C ARG A 82 -8.61 11.69 4.88
N GLU A 83 -9.85 11.38 5.25
CA GLU A 83 -10.44 11.75 6.54
C GLU A 83 -9.68 11.12 7.73
N GLN A 84 -9.12 9.92 7.55
CA GLN A 84 -8.22 9.29 8.52
C GLN A 84 -6.80 9.91 8.52
N GLY A 85 -6.58 10.95 7.72
CA GLY A 85 -5.34 11.70 7.59
C GLY A 85 -4.31 11.07 6.65
N PHE A 86 -4.67 10.03 5.89
CA PHE A 86 -3.74 9.38 4.96
C PHE A 86 -3.71 10.06 3.60
N ARG A 87 -2.50 10.17 3.05
CA ARG A 87 -2.28 10.36 1.61
C ARG A 87 -2.29 9.00 0.94
N VAL A 88 -2.85 8.92 -0.26
CA VAL A 88 -2.96 7.68 -1.04
C VAL A 88 -2.16 7.84 -2.33
N LEU A 89 -1.20 6.93 -2.56
CA LEU A 89 -0.51 6.76 -3.83
C LEU A 89 -0.97 5.46 -4.48
N ARG A 90 -1.13 5.49 -5.80
CA ARG A 90 -1.55 4.33 -6.59
C ARG A 90 -0.53 4.11 -7.69
N PHE A 91 -0.08 2.87 -7.84
CA PHE A 91 0.87 2.50 -8.89
C PHE A 91 0.28 1.38 -9.75
N PRO A 92 0.26 1.53 -11.08
CA PRO A 92 0.02 0.43 -11.99
C PRO A 92 0.95 -0.75 -11.68
N ASN A 93 0.45 -1.98 -11.80
CA ASN A 93 1.30 -3.16 -11.66
C ASN A 93 2.50 -3.10 -12.62
N GLN A 94 2.30 -2.59 -13.83
CA GLN A 94 3.34 -2.45 -14.84
C GLN A 94 4.49 -1.57 -14.36
N ASP A 95 4.21 -0.42 -13.74
CA ASP A 95 5.24 0.50 -13.23
C ASP A 95 6.14 -0.16 -12.18
N VAL A 96 5.56 -0.98 -11.29
CA VAL A 96 6.33 -1.71 -10.28
C VAL A 96 7.15 -2.85 -10.89
N LEU A 97 6.64 -3.49 -11.94
CA LEU A 97 7.33 -4.58 -12.62
C LEU A 97 8.49 -4.08 -13.50
N GLU A 98 8.26 -3.00 -14.24
CA GLU A 98 9.22 -2.47 -15.20
C GLU A 98 10.19 -1.46 -14.58
N SER A 99 9.71 -0.63 -13.65
CA SER A 99 10.47 0.49 -13.09
C SER A 99 10.28 0.65 -11.57
N PRO A 100 10.63 -0.39 -10.77
CA PRO A 100 10.49 -0.34 -9.31
C PRO A 100 11.24 0.82 -8.64
N ASP A 101 12.36 1.26 -9.22
CA ASP A 101 13.09 2.42 -8.73
C ASP A 101 12.27 3.71 -8.86
N SER A 102 11.63 3.93 -10.01
CA SER A 102 10.77 5.11 -10.23
C SER A 102 9.59 5.16 -9.26
N VAL A 103 9.03 4.00 -8.90
CA VAL A 103 7.98 3.88 -7.87
C VAL A 103 8.50 4.34 -6.50
N THR A 104 9.65 3.83 -6.08
CA THR A 104 10.23 4.27 -4.79
C THR A 104 10.67 5.73 -4.79
N ASP A 105 11.12 6.27 -5.92
CA ASP A 105 11.40 7.70 -6.04
C ASP A 105 10.14 8.55 -5.93
N ALA A 106 9.04 8.10 -6.53
CA ALA A 106 7.74 8.77 -6.38
C ALA A 106 7.28 8.78 -4.91
N ILE A 107 7.51 7.68 -4.17
CA ILE A 107 7.24 7.60 -2.73
C ILE A 107 8.10 8.61 -1.97
N LEU A 108 9.40 8.69 -2.24
CA LEU A 108 10.30 9.63 -1.57
C LEU A 108 9.95 11.09 -1.88
N ARG A 109 9.73 11.42 -3.16
CA ARG A 109 9.29 12.76 -3.60
C ARG A 109 8.00 13.17 -2.92
N THR A 110 7.05 12.25 -2.78
CA THR A 110 5.78 12.48 -2.06
C THR A 110 6.05 12.90 -0.62
N LEU A 111 7.06 12.34 0.03
CA LEU A 111 7.45 12.66 1.41
C LEU A 111 8.44 13.82 1.52
N GLY A 112 8.79 14.48 0.40
CA GLY A 112 9.79 15.56 0.40
C GLY A 112 11.22 15.07 0.66
N MET A 113 11.50 13.80 0.34
CA MET A 113 12.79 13.14 0.57
C MET A 113 13.50 12.88 -0.75
N THR A 114 14.84 12.82 -0.71
CA THR A 114 15.70 12.41 -1.82
C THR A 114 16.31 11.04 -1.54
N ARG A 115 16.66 10.28 -2.58
CA ARG A 115 17.57 9.14 -2.41
C ARG A 115 18.92 9.69 -1.94
N GLY A 116 19.40 9.19 -0.80
CA GLY A 116 20.77 9.43 -0.34
C GLY A 116 21.78 8.64 -1.16
#